data_AF-A0A1C7MYB5-F1
#
_entry.id   AF-A0A1C7MYB5-F1
#
_cell.length_a   1.000
_cell.length_b   1.000
_cell.length_c   1.000
_cell.angle_alpha   90.00
_cell.angle_beta   90.00
_cell.angle_gamma   90.00
#
_symmetry.space_group_name_H-M   'P 1'
#
loop_
_entity.id
_entity.type
_entity.pdbx_description
1 polymer ?
#
loop_
_entity_poly.entity_id
_entity_poly.type
_entity_poly.pdbx_seq_one_letter_code
_entity_poly.pdbx_strand_id
1 'polypeptide(L)'
;MDDILDASLRHPNYYTRSVLHMVATVDTELGNSIKPFTRYIDQMIYKSIKEKSDEEILPLYKQEEQGLTLELDQLKSQLDHISNNNRKVPKKKRRLTKQDAMEVDETASHHWRLYENWKACPMGTLPNGKVPCLDLSVLLSTKE
;
A
#
# COMPACT_ATOMS: atom_id res chain seq x y z
N MET A 1 -9.05 4.08 -32.79
CA MET A 1 -9.40 4.39 -31.38
C MET A 1 -8.66 3.45 -30.45
N ASP A 2 -8.58 2.16 -30.78
CA ASP A 2 -7.90 1.15 -29.94
C ASP A 2 -6.41 1.44 -29.71
N ASP A 3 -5.67 1.90 -30.72
CA ASP A 3 -4.25 2.27 -30.55
C ASP A 3 -4.02 3.42 -29.56
N ILE A 4 -4.98 4.36 -29.48
CA ILE A 4 -4.92 5.49 -28.56
C ILE A 4 -5.22 5.04 -27.14
N LEU A 5 -6.14 4.08 -26.97
CA LEU A 5 -6.45 3.47 -25.68
C LEU A 5 -5.29 2.62 -25.18
N ASP A 6 -4.69 1.80 -26.04
CA ASP A 6 -3.51 1.00 -25.69
C ASP A 6 -2.35 1.90 -25.26
N ALA A 7 -2.04 2.95 -26.04
CA ALA A 7 -1.04 3.93 -25.68
C ALA A 7 -1.34 4.65 -24.35
N SER A 8 -2.63 4.98 -24.11
CA SER A 8 -3.08 5.68 -22.90
C SER A 8 -2.99 4.82 -21.65
N LEU A 9 -3.21 3.51 -21.77
CA LEU A 9 -3.13 2.57 -20.66
C LEU A 9 -1.71 2.12 -20.37
N ARG A 10 -0.81 2.14 -21.37
CA ARG A 10 0.58 1.71 -21.24
C ARG A 10 1.47 2.72 -20.51
N HIS A 11 1.19 4.02 -20.69
CA HIS A 11 1.92 5.11 -20.02
C HIS A 11 0.96 6.14 -19.43
N PRO A 12 0.29 5.82 -18.31
CA PRO A 12 -0.72 6.69 -17.72
C PRO A 12 -0.12 8.01 -17.23
N ASN A 13 -0.67 9.11 -17.73
CA ASN A 13 -0.33 10.49 -17.39
C ASN A 13 -1.57 11.40 -17.40
N TYR A 14 -1.41 12.67 -17.03
CA TYR A 14 -2.52 13.64 -16.98
C TYR A 14 -3.27 13.79 -18.31
N TYR A 15 -2.55 13.77 -19.44
CA TYR A 15 -3.15 13.87 -20.77
C TYR A 15 -3.96 12.62 -21.12
N THR A 16 -3.45 11.43 -20.82
CA THR A 16 -4.18 10.16 -21.04
C THR A 16 -5.47 10.09 -20.22
N ARG A 17 -5.48 10.66 -18.99
CA ARG A 17 -6.70 10.80 -18.19
C ARG A 17 -7.75 11.63 -18.91
N SER A 18 -7.37 12.79 -19.45
CA SER A 18 -8.29 13.66 -20.21
C SER A 18 -8.83 12.98 -21.47
N VAL A 19 -7.98 12.25 -22.19
CA VAL A 19 -8.38 11.47 -23.37
C VAL A 19 -9.37 10.37 -22.98
N LEU A 20 -9.09 9.59 -21.94
CA LEU A 20 -9.99 8.52 -21.47
C LEU A 20 -11.34 9.07 -20.98
N HIS A 21 -11.37 10.23 -20.33
CA HIS A 21 -12.62 10.91 -20.00
C HIS A 21 -13.42 11.31 -21.24
N MET A 22 -12.75 11.83 -22.26
CA MET A 22 -13.40 12.18 -23.52
C MET A 22 -13.96 10.94 -24.23
N VAL A 23 -13.19 9.86 -24.29
CA VAL A 23 -13.67 8.58 -24.86
C VAL A 23 -14.90 8.07 -24.08
N ALA A 24 -14.89 8.14 -22.75
CA ALA A 24 -16.03 7.74 -21.92
C ALA A 24 -17.31 8.58 -22.16
N THR A 25 -17.18 9.81 -22.66
CA THR A 25 -18.33 10.65 -23.03
C THR A 25 -18.87 10.36 -24.43
N VAL A 26 -18.03 9.85 -25.33
CA VAL A 26 -18.39 9.53 -26.72
C VAL A 26 -18.99 8.13 -26.82
N ASP A 27 -18.49 7.17 -26.04
CA ASP A 27 -18.98 5.80 -25.99
C ASP A 27 -19.23 5.39 -24.52
N THR A 28 -20.50 5.18 -24.19
CA THR A 28 -20.93 4.83 -22.83
C THR A 28 -20.63 3.39 -22.44
N GLU A 29 -20.61 2.44 -23.39
CA GLU A 29 -20.28 1.04 -23.09
C GLU A 29 -18.79 0.89 -22.82
N LEU A 30 -17.97 1.50 -23.68
CA LEU A 30 -16.53 1.59 -23.48
C LEU A 30 -16.19 2.44 -22.25
N GLY A 31 -16.94 3.52 -22.01
CA GLY A 31 -16.83 4.35 -20.81
C GLY A 31 -16.98 3.54 -19.51
N ASN A 32 -17.93 2.60 -19.47
CA ASN A 32 -18.11 1.71 -18.33
C ASN A 32 -16.95 0.73 -18.14
N SER A 33 -16.37 0.21 -19.24
CA SER A 33 -15.24 -0.72 -19.18
C SER A 33 -13.92 -0.03 -18.83
N ILE A 34 -13.72 1.22 -19.23
CA ILE A 34 -12.50 2.00 -18.93
C ILE A 34 -12.55 2.73 -17.58
N LYS A 35 -13.72 2.81 -16.93
CA LYS A 35 -13.94 3.48 -15.63
C LYS A 35 -13.02 3.01 -14.49
N PRO A 36 -12.70 1.71 -14.35
CA PRO A 36 -11.74 1.25 -13.35
C PRO A 36 -10.32 1.79 -13.63
N PHE A 37 -9.95 1.92 -14.91
CA PHE A 37 -8.64 2.41 -15.31
C PHE A 37 -8.49 3.91 -15.08
N THR A 38 -9.50 4.71 -15.39
CA THR A 38 -9.48 6.14 -15.06
C THR A 38 -9.37 6.37 -13.55
N ARG A 39 -10.07 5.58 -12.72
CA ARG A 39 -9.92 5.64 -11.26
C ARG A 39 -8.51 5.27 -10.78
N TYR A 40 -7.87 4.28 -11.41
CA TYR A 40 -6.49 3.90 -11.10
C TYR A 40 -5.50 5.02 -11.46
N ILE A 41 -5.64 5.59 -12.65
CA ILE A 41 -4.82 6.70 -13.13
C ILE A 41 -4.95 7.91 -12.19
N ASP A 42 -6.16 8.20 -11.72
CA ASP A 42 -6.41 9.24 -10.73
C ASP A 42 -5.61 9.01 -9.46
N GLN A 43 -5.74 7.82 -8.86
CA GLN A 43 -5.00 7.48 -7.64
C GLN A 43 -3.48 7.58 -7.84
N MET A 44 -2.98 7.16 -8.99
CA MET A 44 -1.56 7.20 -9.30
C MET A 44 -1.04 8.64 -9.46
N ILE A 45 -1.79 9.50 -10.17
CA ILE A 45 -1.48 10.93 -10.29
C ILE A 45 -1.55 11.60 -8.91
N TYR A 46 -2.58 11.34 -8.12
CA TYR A 46 -2.71 11.91 -6.76
C TYR A 46 -1.55 11.50 -5.84
N LYS A 47 -1.11 10.24 -5.89
CA LYS A 47 0.08 9.79 -5.13
C LYS A 47 1.34 10.52 -5.58
N SER A 48 1.55 10.68 -6.89
CA SER A 48 2.71 11.40 -7.43
C SER A 48 2.74 12.88 -7.07
N ILE A 49 1.57 13.49 -6.88
CA ILE A 49 1.44 14.88 -6.42
C ILE A 49 1.69 14.94 -4.92
N LYS A 50 1.15 13.99 -4.14
CA LYS A 50 1.32 13.91 -2.69
C LYS A 50 2.78 13.70 -2.28
N GLU A 51 3.50 12.82 -2.97
CA GLU A 51 4.94 12.59 -2.74
C GLU A 51 5.81 13.82 -3.07
N LYS A 52 5.32 14.70 -3.96
CA LYS A 52 5.98 16.00 -4.24
C LYS A 52 5.54 17.11 -3.29
N SER A 53 4.46 16.92 -2.54
CA SER A 53 3.85 17.92 -1.66
C SER A 53 4.00 17.61 -0.18
N ASP A 54 4.85 16.67 0.22
CA ASP A 54 5.20 16.46 1.65
C ASP A 54 5.93 17.69 2.27
N GLU A 55 6.14 18.77 1.50
CA GLU A 55 6.52 20.09 2.04
C GLU A 55 5.32 21.00 2.41
N GLU A 56 4.08 20.74 1.98
CA GLU A 56 2.94 21.60 2.33
C GLU A 56 1.62 20.86 2.62
N ILE A 57 1.10 21.15 3.81
CA ILE A 57 0.01 20.51 4.53
C ILE A 57 -1.38 20.91 3.95
N LEU A 58 -2.09 19.94 3.34
CA LEU A 58 -3.56 19.67 3.32
C LEU A 58 -4.57 20.77 2.82
N PRO A 59 -5.85 20.44 2.42
CA PRO A 59 -6.62 19.26 2.78
C PRO A 59 -7.46 18.57 1.67
N LEU A 60 -7.30 17.25 1.54
CA LEU A 60 -8.36 16.32 1.08
C LEU A 60 -9.17 15.75 2.27
N TYR A 61 -9.10 16.40 3.43
CA TYR A 61 -9.58 15.87 4.72
C TYR A 61 -11.10 15.74 4.80
N LYS A 62 -11.88 16.50 4.02
CA LYS A 62 -13.34 16.61 4.24
C LYS A 62 -14.19 15.47 3.69
N GLN A 63 -13.71 14.72 2.69
CA GLN A 63 -14.48 13.60 2.13
C GLN A 63 -14.16 12.27 2.84
N GLU A 64 -12.95 12.14 3.38
CA GLU A 64 -12.53 10.98 4.17
C GLU A 64 -13.07 11.04 5.61
N GLU A 65 -13.14 12.22 6.21
CA GLU A 65 -13.65 12.40 7.59
C GLU A 65 -15.12 11.97 7.75
N GLN A 66 -15.98 12.25 6.77
CA GLN A 66 -17.39 11.81 6.82
C GLN A 66 -17.53 10.29 6.71
N GLY A 67 -16.73 9.66 5.84
CA GLY A 67 -16.68 8.20 5.73
C GLY A 67 -16.18 7.54 7.02
N LEU A 68 -15.09 8.08 7.59
CA LEU A 68 -14.51 7.62 8.85
C LEU A 68 -15.47 7.80 10.03
N THR A 69 -16.24 8.91 10.08
CA THR A 69 -17.25 9.09 11.14
C THR A 69 -18.39 8.08 11.06
N LEU A 70 -18.83 7.72 9.85
CA LEU A 70 -19.84 6.69 9.65
C LEU A 70 -19.33 5.30 10.05
N GLU A 71 -18.09 4.98 9.72
CA GLU A 71 -17.43 3.74 10.13
C GLU A 71 -17.26 3.66 11.66
N LEU A 72 -16.87 4.76 12.31
CA LEU A 72 -16.76 4.85 13.76
C LEU A 72 -18.11 4.66 14.46
N ASP A 73 -19.18 5.27 13.94
CA ASP A 73 -20.52 5.09 14.50
C ASP A 73 -21.04 3.66 14.32
N GLN A 74 -20.74 3.02 13.19
CA GLN A 74 -21.04 1.59 12.99
C GLN A 74 -20.28 0.71 13.97
N LEU A 75 -18.97 0.93 14.15
CA LEU A 75 -18.14 0.19 15.11
C LEU A 75 -18.65 0.37 16.54
N LYS A 76 -19.04 1.60 16.92
CA LYS A 76 -19.61 1.90 18.23
C LYS A 76 -20.95 1.19 18.46
N SER A 77 -21.82 1.18 17.45
CA SER A 77 -23.09 0.44 17.49
C SER A 77 -22.89 -1.07 17.64
N GLN A 78 -21.91 -1.64 16.92
CA GLN A 78 -21.55 -3.05 17.06
C GLN A 78 -20.99 -3.36 18.46
N LEU A 79 -20.15 -2.48 19.01
CA LEU A 79 -19.61 -2.62 20.35
C LEU A 79 -20.71 -2.58 21.42
N ASP A 80 -21.66 -1.66 21.30
CA ASP A 80 -22.80 -1.56 22.21
C ASP A 80 -23.71 -2.79 22.10
N HIS A 81 -23.90 -3.34 20.90
CA HIS A 81 -24.65 -4.58 20.72
C HIS A 81 -23.97 -5.78 21.39
N ILE A 82 -22.64 -5.90 21.26
CA ILE A 82 -21.84 -6.94 21.92
C ILE A 82 -21.84 -6.75 23.45
N SER A 83 -21.68 -5.51 23.92
CA SER A 83 -21.66 -5.16 25.34
C SER A 83 -23.01 -5.44 26.01
N ASN A 84 -24.12 -5.07 25.36
CA ASN A 84 -25.46 -5.27 25.91
C ASN A 84 -25.94 -6.72 25.82
N ASN A 85 -25.52 -7.50 24.82
CA ASN A 85 -25.81 -8.94 24.75
C ASN A 85 -24.99 -9.76 25.77
N ASN A 86 -23.79 -9.31 26.13
CA ASN A 86 -22.96 -9.97 27.15
C ASN A 86 -23.40 -9.69 28.60
N ARG A 87 -24.33 -8.73 28.84
CA ARG A 87 -24.85 -8.46 30.19
C ARG A 87 -25.83 -9.53 30.71
N LYS A 88 -26.32 -10.44 29.85
CA LYS A 88 -27.29 -11.50 30.24
C LYS A 88 -26.68 -12.90 30.33
N VAL A 89 -25.40 -13.09 30.00
CA VAL A 89 -24.76 -14.41 30.09
C VAL A 89 -23.91 -14.47 31.36
N PRO A 90 -24.22 -15.36 32.33
CA PRO A 90 -23.36 -15.56 33.48
C PRO A 90 -21.98 -16.00 32.98
N LYS A 91 -20.94 -15.26 33.39
CA LYS A 91 -19.53 -15.50 33.05
C LYS A 91 -19.11 -16.92 33.45
N LYS A 92 -19.30 -17.91 32.57
CA LYS A 92 -18.59 -19.18 32.66
C LYS A 92 -17.13 -18.89 32.37
N LYS A 93 -16.28 -18.97 33.41
CA LYS A 93 -14.82 -18.93 33.31
C LYS A 93 -14.37 -19.99 32.30
N ARG A 94 -14.14 -19.59 31.04
CA ARG A 94 -13.40 -20.42 30.09
C ARG A 94 -11.96 -20.48 30.60
N ARG A 95 -11.55 -21.67 31.04
CA ARG A 95 -10.12 -21.98 31.23
C ARG A 95 -9.43 -21.69 29.90
N LEU A 96 -8.43 -20.81 29.91
CA LEU A 96 -7.48 -20.67 28.80
C LEU A 96 -6.79 -22.02 28.62
N THR A 97 -7.21 -22.78 27.62
CA THR A 97 -6.40 -23.86 27.06
C THR A 97 -5.23 -23.21 26.34
N LYS A 98 -4.01 -23.49 26.83
CA LYS A 98 -2.71 -23.07 26.28
C LYS A 98 -2.46 -23.67 24.89
N GLN A 99 -3.28 -23.37 23.89
CA GLN A 99 -3.11 -23.91 22.52
C GLN A 99 -2.87 -22.85 21.44
N ASP A 100 -2.96 -21.56 21.76
CA ASP A 100 -2.57 -20.45 20.86
C ASP A 100 -1.27 -19.77 21.33
N ALA A 101 -0.30 -20.54 21.81
CA ALA A 101 1.06 -20.04 21.85
C ALA A 101 1.64 -20.29 20.46
N MET A 102 1.66 -19.25 19.61
CA MET A 102 2.54 -19.28 18.43
C MET A 102 3.94 -19.55 18.95
N GLU A 103 4.51 -20.68 18.56
CA GLU A 103 5.90 -21.03 18.79
C GLU A 103 6.75 -20.01 18.02
N VAL A 104 7.10 -18.92 18.69
CA VAL A 104 8.09 -17.98 18.19
C VAL A 104 9.41 -18.74 18.26
N ASP A 105 9.90 -19.17 17.11
CA ASP A 105 11.24 -19.70 16.97
C ASP A 105 12.23 -18.63 17.45
N GLU A 106 12.69 -18.76 18.70
CA GLU A 106 13.59 -17.80 19.34
C GLU A 106 14.92 -17.67 18.58
N THR A 107 15.25 -18.62 17.69
CA THR A 107 16.46 -18.58 16.87
C THR A 107 16.36 -17.62 15.67
N ALA A 108 15.14 -17.29 15.21
CA ALA A 108 14.94 -16.36 14.09
C ALA A 108 15.25 -14.90 14.45
N SER A 109 15.19 -14.55 15.74
CA SER A 109 15.34 -13.18 16.25
C SER A 109 16.76 -12.62 16.19
N HIS A 110 17.76 -13.38 15.72
CA HIS A 110 19.18 -12.98 15.75
C HIS A 110 19.73 -12.46 14.43
N HIS A 111 18.99 -12.58 13.32
CA HIS A 111 19.49 -12.19 12.00
C HIS A 111 19.37 -10.69 11.71
N TRP A 112 18.40 -10.02 12.31
CA TRP A 112 18.23 -8.58 12.22
C TRP A 112 18.74 -7.93 13.50
N ARG A 113 19.96 -7.38 13.46
CA ARG A 113 20.54 -6.62 14.57
C ARG A 113 20.74 -5.18 14.16
N LEU A 114 20.46 -4.28 15.10
CA LEU A 114 20.82 -2.88 14.96
C LEU A 114 22.35 -2.78 14.86
N TYR A 115 22.85 -2.02 13.89
CA TYR A 115 24.29 -1.84 13.71
C TYR A 115 24.83 -0.87 14.77
N GLU A 116 25.65 -1.36 15.69
CA GLU A 116 26.11 -0.59 16.86
C GLU A 116 27.10 0.54 16.52
N ASN A 117 27.83 0.42 15.41
CA ASN A 117 28.92 1.34 15.04
C ASN A 117 28.58 2.19 13.80
N TRP A 118 27.33 2.68 13.73
CA TRP A 118 26.86 3.46 12.59
C TRP A 118 27.69 4.75 12.38
N LYS A 119 28.00 5.04 11.11
CA LYS A 119 28.64 6.29 10.68
C LYS A 119 27.87 6.87 9.50
N ALA A 120 27.75 8.19 9.46
CA ALA A 120 27.12 8.88 8.34
C ALA A 120 27.88 8.58 7.05
N CYS A 121 27.18 8.02 6.05
CA CYS A 121 27.75 7.66 4.77
C CYS A 121 26.71 7.87 3.66
N PRO A 122 27.14 8.16 2.41
CA PRO A 122 26.23 8.29 1.27
C PRO A 122 25.44 7.00 1.01
N MET A 123 24.22 7.16 0.52
CA MET A 123 23.39 6.02 0.13
C MET A 123 24.13 5.16 -0.92
N GLY A 124 24.18 3.85 -0.68
CA GLY A 124 24.92 2.89 -1.54
C GLY A 124 26.35 2.60 -1.09
N THR A 125 26.84 3.21 0.00
CA THR A 125 28.14 2.89 0.60
C THR A 125 27.98 2.17 1.94
N LEU A 126 28.95 1.33 2.29
CA LEU A 126 29.05 0.71 3.62
C LEU A 126 29.57 1.75 4.65
N PRO A 127 29.37 1.54 5.97
CA PRO A 127 29.87 2.46 7.02
C PRO A 127 31.39 2.68 7.03
N ASN A 128 32.15 1.86 6.30
CA ASN A 128 33.60 2.02 6.08
C ASN A 128 33.94 2.80 4.79
N GLY A 129 32.95 3.39 4.11
CA GLY A 129 33.11 4.14 2.86
C GLY A 129 33.33 3.27 1.61
N LYS A 130 33.29 1.95 1.72
CA LYS A 130 33.44 1.06 0.56
C LYS A 130 32.12 0.92 -0.19
N VAL A 131 32.19 0.96 -1.52
CA VAL A 131 31.08 0.56 -2.40
C VAL A 131 31.14 -0.96 -2.53
N PRO A 132 30.08 -1.70 -2.18
CA PRO A 132 30.04 -3.14 -2.41
C PRO A 132 29.97 -3.39 -3.92
N CYS A 133 31.07 -3.87 -4.50
CA CYS A 133 31.09 -4.32 -5.89
C CYS A 133 30.36 -5.66 -5.98
N LEU A 134 29.23 -5.68 -6.68
CA LEU A 134 28.52 -6.91 -7.03
C LEU A 134 29.09 -7.52 -8.32
N ASP A 135 30.43 -7.64 -8.37
CA ASP A 135 31.10 -8.28 -9.50
C ASP A 135 30.80 -9.79 -9.43
N LEU A 136 29.70 -10.19 -10.07
CA LEU A 136 29.39 -11.58 -10.32
C LEU A 136 30.41 -12.07 -11.33
N SER A 137 31.27 -13.00 -10.91
CA SER A 137 32.17 -13.69 -11.82
C SER A 137 31.31 -14.45 -12.84
N VAL A 138 31.17 -13.90 -14.04
CA VAL A 138 30.60 -14.62 -15.18
C VAL A 138 31.64 -15.66 -15.57
N LEU A 139 31.65 -16.79 -14.84
CA LEU A 139 32.33 -18.00 -15.29
C LEU A 139 31.59 -18.43 -16.56
N LEU A 140 32.10 -17.94 -17.69
CA LEU A 140 31.79 -18.39 -19.04
C LEU A 140 31.92 -19.90 -19.06
N SER A 141 30.78 -20.59 -18.99
CA SER A 141 30.68 -22.01 -19.30
C SER A 141 30.72 -22.15 -20.82
N THR A 142 31.91 -21.98 -21.40
CA THR A 142 32.19 -22.46 -22.76
C THR A 142 32.54 -23.94 -22.65
N LYS A 143 31.56 -24.81 -22.87
CA LYS A 143 31.78 -26.19 -23.30
C LYS A 143 31.56 -26.23 -24.80
N GLU A 144 32.64 -26.43 -25.55
CA GLU A 144 32.61 -27.10 -26.86
C GLU A 144 32.59 -28.62 -26.64
#